data_AF-A0AAC9PRR7-F1
#
_entry.id   AF-A0AAC9PRR7-F1
#
_cell.length_a   1.000
_cell.length_b   1.000
_cell.length_c   1.000
_cell.angle_alpha   90.00
_cell.angle_beta   90.00
_cell.angle_gamma   90.00
#
_symmetry.space_group_name_H-M   'P 1'
#
loop_
_entity.id
_entity.type
_entity.pdbx_description
1 polymer ?
#
loop_
_entity_poly.entity_id
_entity_poly.type
_entity_poly.pdbx_seq_one_letter_code
_entity_poly.pdbx_strand_id
1 'polypeptide(L)'
;MSRTSLTDRLVALRRDYTGENTGEAAPEVAAALARLTRAQRESLVDVLRSDDAALEGMSVGEPVRRALFPIAETAGQRRLESALLTAATRVVDHLHLRPPATLLRPAHALRAVRPTAAGLVLHLRPDALGPLLVELLPGTGPNGLAGLAGLRYRRRHRSVELILLGDETPGRAVLAGVTGRSWQAGIAFVRRWTAETGRGTRLSGADLADGLGEEERRQRAAAAPDPGGLGSALLRRSGLLSAGLWFTAWEYPASGVAAGDGEQGDWWWEWAGGPEPVDVHRRLRHPILGLPDPVGVLLSGDGRIPTRRRADARPGPTVWLRTVPAPTEQDERRLASFAWPAEFQAWREWDSRIG
;
A
#
# COMPACT_ATOMS: atom_id res chain seq x y z
N MET A 1 -16.61 26.97 -18.35
CA MET A 1 -15.45 26.08 -18.11
C MET A 1 -15.28 25.17 -19.30
N SER A 2 -14.11 25.20 -19.95
CA SER A 2 -13.78 24.31 -21.06
C SER A 2 -13.64 22.87 -20.56
N ARG A 3 -14.00 21.86 -21.37
CA ARG A 3 -13.86 20.42 -21.04
C ARG A 3 -12.45 20.05 -20.57
N THR A 4 -11.44 20.75 -21.06
CA THR A 4 -10.03 20.62 -20.65
C THR A 4 -9.87 20.86 -19.15
N SER A 5 -10.62 21.80 -18.55
CA SER A 5 -10.49 22.12 -17.12
C SER A 5 -11.02 21.02 -16.19
N LEU A 6 -11.95 20.16 -16.63
CA LEU A 6 -12.44 19.05 -15.80
C LEU A 6 -11.45 17.88 -15.80
N THR A 7 -10.97 17.48 -16.98
CA THR A 7 -9.98 16.42 -17.11
C THR A 7 -8.72 16.77 -16.34
N ASP A 8 -8.19 17.99 -16.50
CA ASP A 8 -6.94 18.41 -15.84
C ASP A 8 -7.07 18.39 -14.32
N ARG A 9 -8.21 18.85 -13.77
CA ARG A 9 -8.48 18.81 -12.33
C ARG A 9 -8.59 17.38 -11.80
N LEU A 10 -9.27 16.49 -12.51
CA LEU A 10 -9.38 15.08 -12.12
C LEU A 10 -8.05 14.34 -12.23
N VAL A 11 -7.24 14.67 -13.23
CA VAL A 11 -5.88 14.15 -13.36
C VAL A 11 -5.03 14.60 -12.20
N ALA A 12 -5.03 15.90 -11.86
CA ALA A 12 -4.32 16.41 -10.70
C ALA A 12 -4.78 15.72 -9.41
N LEU A 13 -6.10 15.66 -9.17
CA LEU A 13 -6.67 15.00 -8.01
C LEU A 13 -6.24 13.53 -7.93
N ARG A 14 -6.30 12.78 -9.03
CA ARG A 14 -5.89 11.37 -9.05
C ARG A 14 -4.41 11.22 -8.71
N ARG A 15 -3.55 12.04 -9.30
CA ARG A 15 -2.09 12.00 -9.04
C ARG A 15 -1.77 12.24 -7.57
N ASP A 16 -2.49 13.13 -6.89
CA ASP A 16 -2.31 13.36 -5.45
C ASP A 16 -2.57 12.07 -4.62
N TYR A 17 -3.56 11.26 -5.01
CA TYR A 17 -3.92 10.04 -4.27
C TYR A 17 -3.03 8.85 -4.64
N THR A 18 -2.64 8.75 -5.91
CA THR A 18 -1.99 7.55 -6.45
C THR A 18 -0.49 7.68 -6.66
N GLY A 19 0.05 8.91 -6.69
CA GLY A 19 1.43 9.18 -7.08
C GLY A 19 1.72 8.99 -8.58
N GLU A 20 0.69 8.76 -9.41
CA GLU A 20 0.84 8.65 -10.87
C GLU A 20 1.43 9.92 -11.49
N ASN A 21 2.08 9.79 -12.64
CA ASN A 21 2.38 10.95 -13.48
C ASN A 21 1.21 11.30 -14.41
N THR A 22 1.26 12.47 -15.06
CA THR A 22 0.20 12.93 -15.99
C THR A 22 -0.07 11.94 -17.12
N GLY A 23 0.97 11.33 -17.70
CA GLY A 23 0.84 10.38 -18.79
C GLY A 23 0.19 9.06 -18.39
N GLU A 24 0.31 8.68 -17.11
CA GLU A 24 -0.36 7.50 -16.53
C GLU A 24 -1.84 7.80 -16.18
N ALA A 25 -2.11 8.95 -15.55
CA ALA A 25 -3.43 9.29 -15.03
C ALA A 25 -4.40 9.83 -16.11
N ALA A 26 -3.92 10.60 -17.09
CA ALA A 26 -4.75 11.20 -18.13
C ALA A 26 -5.59 10.20 -18.94
N PRO A 27 -5.03 9.09 -19.48
CA PRO A 27 -5.82 8.13 -20.25
C PRO A 27 -6.90 7.43 -19.40
N GLU A 28 -6.61 7.12 -18.14
CA GLU A 28 -7.57 6.50 -17.22
C GLU A 28 -8.74 7.44 -16.92
N VAL A 29 -8.44 8.71 -16.60
CA VAL A 29 -9.46 9.75 -16.37
C VAL A 29 -10.29 10.01 -17.62
N ALA A 30 -9.65 10.09 -18.79
CA ALA A 30 -10.36 10.30 -20.06
C ALA A 30 -11.30 9.14 -20.38
N ALA A 31 -10.84 7.89 -20.19
CA ALA A 31 -11.65 6.69 -20.38
C ALA A 31 -12.83 6.63 -19.40
N ALA A 32 -12.62 7.02 -18.14
CA ALA A 32 -13.69 7.13 -17.15
C ALA A 32 -14.73 8.17 -17.56
N LEU A 33 -14.31 9.40 -17.89
CA LEU A 33 -15.20 10.50 -18.29
C LEU A 33 -16.02 10.18 -19.55
N ALA A 34 -15.47 9.40 -20.47
CA ALA A 34 -16.17 8.97 -21.69
C ALA A 34 -17.40 8.08 -21.39
N ARG A 35 -17.41 7.38 -20.24
CA ARG A 35 -18.50 6.49 -19.81
C ARG A 35 -19.55 7.21 -18.96
N LEU A 36 -19.28 8.46 -18.54
CA LEU A 36 -20.19 9.20 -17.66
C LEU A 36 -21.24 9.99 -18.43
N THR A 37 -22.46 9.99 -17.89
CA THR A 37 -23.55 10.84 -18.38
C THR A 37 -23.21 12.32 -18.17
N ARG A 38 -23.99 13.21 -18.78
CA ARG A 38 -23.82 14.66 -18.58
C ARG A 38 -24.05 15.06 -17.11
N ALA A 39 -25.14 14.57 -16.50
CA ALA A 39 -25.46 14.87 -15.10
C ALA A 39 -24.38 14.38 -14.12
N GLN A 40 -23.78 13.20 -14.38
CA GLN A 40 -22.66 12.69 -13.59
C GLN A 40 -21.42 13.59 -13.70
N ARG A 41 -21.12 14.13 -14.89
CA ARG A 41 -20.02 15.07 -15.08
C ARG A 41 -20.29 16.43 -14.45
N GLU A 42 -21.53 16.90 -14.46
CA GLU A 42 -21.94 18.13 -13.75
C GLU A 42 -21.74 17.97 -12.24
N SER A 43 -22.18 16.85 -11.64
CA SER A 43 -21.92 16.54 -10.23
C SER A 43 -20.42 16.53 -9.88
N LEU A 44 -19.55 16.01 -10.76
CA LEU A 44 -18.09 16.09 -10.56
C LEU A 44 -17.57 17.53 -10.61
N VAL A 45 -18.10 18.36 -11.51
CA VAL A 45 -17.72 19.78 -11.60
C VAL A 45 -18.12 20.52 -10.33
N ASP A 46 -19.30 20.23 -9.78
CA ASP A 46 -19.77 20.83 -8.53
C ASP A 46 -18.84 20.47 -7.38
N VAL A 47 -18.53 19.18 -7.20
CA VAL A 47 -17.59 18.72 -6.16
C VAL A 47 -16.19 19.35 -6.33
N LEU A 48 -15.67 19.45 -7.55
CA LEU A 48 -14.34 20.04 -7.82
C LEU A 48 -14.30 21.58 -7.73
N ARG A 49 -15.44 22.24 -7.57
CA ARG A 49 -15.55 23.69 -7.37
C ARG A 49 -15.84 24.06 -5.92
N SER A 50 -16.45 23.15 -5.17
CA SER A 50 -16.67 23.31 -3.74
C SER A 50 -15.36 23.51 -3.00
N ASP A 51 -15.41 24.35 -1.97
CA ASP A 51 -14.37 24.39 -0.96
C ASP A 51 -14.51 23.21 0.00
N ASP A 52 -13.53 23.04 0.87
CA ASP A 52 -13.46 21.89 1.74
C ASP A 52 -14.60 21.82 2.78
N ALA A 53 -15.15 22.97 3.19
CA ALA A 53 -16.30 23.03 4.08
C ALA A 53 -17.57 22.54 3.37
N ALA A 54 -17.76 22.91 2.10
CA ALA A 54 -18.89 22.47 1.30
C ALA A 54 -18.79 21.03 0.82
N LEU A 55 -17.60 20.40 0.85
CA LEU A 55 -17.46 18.97 0.54
C LEU A 55 -18.15 18.07 1.58
N GLU A 56 -18.32 18.53 2.81
CA GLU A 56 -18.97 17.76 3.86
C GLU A 56 -20.46 17.56 3.54
N GLY A 57 -20.86 16.29 3.33
CA GLY A 57 -22.22 15.93 2.93
C GLY A 57 -22.45 15.84 1.42
N MET A 58 -21.48 16.26 0.59
CA MET A 58 -21.52 15.95 -0.83
C MET A 58 -21.23 14.47 -1.06
N SER A 59 -21.93 13.86 -2.01
CA SER A 59 -21.66 12.50 -2.45
C SER A 59 -21.74 12.43 -3.96
N VAL A 60 -20.84 11.67 -4.57
CA VAL A 60 -20.96 11.25 -5.97
C VAL A 60 -21.41 9.80 -5.97
N GLY A 61 -22.32 9.48 -6.89
CA GLY A 61 -22.84 8.11 -6.99
C GLY A 61 -21.71 7.10 -7.18
N GLU A 62 -21.85 5.94 -6.53
CA GLU A 62 -20.85 4.86 -6.56
C GLU A 62 -20.37 4.47 -7.98
N PRO A 63 -21.23 4.43 -9.03
CA PRO A 63 -20.78 4.19 -10.39
C PRO A 63 -19.76 5.22 -10.90
N VAL A 64 -19.91 6.48 -10.50
CA VAL A 64 -18.97 7.56 -10.86
C VAL A 64 -17.64 7.38 -10.15
N ARG A 65 -17.68 7.06 -8.85
CA ARG A 65 -16.48 6.78 -8.05
C ARG A 65 -15.69 5.61 -8.62
N ARG A 66 -16.35 4.48 -8.87
CA ARG A 66 -15.71 3.29 -9.45
C ARG A 66 -15.13 3.53 -10.83
N ALA A 67 -15.77 4.38 -11.64
CA ALA A 67 -15.24 4.73 -12.95
C ALA A 67 -13.92 5.50 -12.84
N LEU A 68 -13.82 6.47 -11.93
CA LEU A 68 -12.61 7.30 -11.75
C LEU A 68 -11.53 6.62 -10.92
N PHE A 69 -11.95 5.77 -9.99
CA PHE A 69 -11.09 5.09 -9.02
C PHE A 69 -11.64 3.68 -8.77
N PRO A 70 -11.27 2.72 -9.64
CA PRO A 70 -11.69 1.33 -9.46
C PRO A 70 -11.36 0.84 -8.05
N ILE A 71 -12.14 -0.11 -7.53
CA ILE A 71 -11.92 -0.80 -6.25
C ILE A 71 -11.58 -2.27 -6.48
N ALA A 72 -11.09 -2.97 -5.46
CA ALA A 72 -10.83 -4.40 -5.53
C ALA A 72 -12.13 -5.19 -5.28
N GLU A 73 -12.73 -5.73 -6.34
CA GLU A 73 -14.04 -6.39 -6.25
C GLU A 73 -13.97 -7.80 -5.64
N THR A 74 -12.86 -8.50 -5.83
CA THR A 74 -12.70 -9.88 -5.34
C THR A 74 -11.95 -9.94 -4.01
N ALA A 75 -12.26 -10.96 -3.20
CA ALA A 75 -11.57 -11.18 -1.93
C ALA A 75 -10.07 -11.43 -2.12
N GLY A 76 -9.69 -12.20 -3.15
CA GLY A 76 -8.28 -12.45 -3.49
C GLY A 76 -7.52 -11.18 -3.87
N GLN A 77 -8.15 -10.25 -4.61
CA GLN A 77 -7.56 -8.97 -4.93
C GLN A 77 -7.37 -8.10 -3.68
N ARG A 78 -8.41 -7.98 -2.84
CA ARG A 78 -8.33 -7.20 -1.58
C ARG A 78 -7.22 -7.73 -0.68
N ARG A 79 -7.14 -9.05 -0.51
CA ARG A 79 -6.11 -9.72 0.29
C ARG A 79 -4.70 -9.43 -0.24
N LEU A 80 -4.48 -9.55 -1.55
CA LEU A 80 -3.18 -9.23 -2.16
C LEU A 80 -2.81 -7.76 -1.92
N GLU A 81 -3.73 -6.84 -2.13
CA GLU A 81 -3.46 -5.41 -1.97
C GLU A 81 -3.19 -5.04 -0.50
N SER A 82 -3.91 -5.62 0.45
CA SER A 82 -3.66 -5.37 1.87
C SER A 82 -2.32 -5.95 2.32
N ALA A 83 -1.95 -7.12 1.80
CA ALA A 83 -0.61 -7.68 2.02
C ALA A 83 0.49 -6.80 1.38
N LEU A 84 0.25 -6.22 0.21
CA LEU A 84 1.16 -5.29 -0.45
C LEU A 84 1.33 -3.98 0.35
N LEU A 85 0.26 -3.47 0.97
CA LEU A 85 0.36 -2.34 1.90
C LEU A 85 1.25 -2.69 3.08
N THR A 86 0.97 -3.80 3.77
CA THR A 86 1.76 -4.25 4.92
C THR A 86 3.22 -4.53 4.56
N ALA A 87 3.49 -5.08 3.37
CA ALA A 87 4.85 -5.27 2.90
C ALA A 87 5.54 -3.92 2.63
N ALA A 88 4.85 -2.98 1.98
CA ALA A 88 5.39 -1.65 1.71
C ALA A 88 5.74 -0.87 2.99
N THR A 89 5.00 -1.09 4.08
CA THR A 89 5.24 -0.45 5.37
C THR A 89 6.42 -1.06 6.11
N ARG A 90 6.62 -2.38 6.01
CA ARG A 90 7.80 -3.07 6.58
C ARG A 90 9.08 -2.81 5.81
N VAL A 91 8.99 -2.52 4.51
CA VAL A 91 10.15 -2.16 3.67
C VAL A 91 10.88 -0.92 4.17
N VAL A 92 10.19 -0.02 4.88
CA VAL A 92 10.76 1.21 5.46
C VAL A 92 12.04 0.91 6.25
N ASP A 93 12.02 -0.12 7.10
CA ASP A 93 13.16 -0.49 7.95
C ASP A 93 14.38 -0.85 7.10
N HIS A 94 14.18 -1.66 6.06
CA HIS A 94 15.26 -2.06 5.14
C HIS A 94 15.83 -0.86 4.37
N LEU A 95 14.98 0.10 3.98
CA LEU A 95 15.39 1.27 3.21
C LEU A 95 16.17 2.29 4.05
N HIS A 96 15.82 2.50 5.32
CA HIS A 96 16.64 3.31 6.23
C HIS A 96 18.00 2.67 6.48
N LEU A 97 18.05 1.35 6.39
CA LEU A 97 19.24 0.53 6.57
C LEU A 97 20.15 0.50 5.32
N ARG A 98 19.69 0.96 4.14
CA ARG A 98 20.55 1.05 2.94
C ARG A 98 21.72 2.00 3.15
N PRO A 99 22.99 1.58 3.00
CA PRO A 99 24.17 2.43 3.19
C PRO A 99 24.22 3.69 2.29
N PRO A 100 24.65 4.85 2.81
CA PRO A 100 24.80 5.13 4.25
C PRO A 100 23.42 5.09 4.92
N ALA A 101 23.33 4.38 6.05
CA ALA A 101 22.09 4.25 6.78
C ALA A 101 21.65 5.63 7.29
N THR A 102 20.38 5.97 7.10
CA THR A 102 19.84 7.29 7.39
C THR A 102 18.34 7.22 7.67
N LEU A 103 17.87 7.95 8.69
CA LEU A 103 16.46 8.12 9.03
C LEU A 103 15.85 9.37 8.39
N LEU A 104 16.69 10.27 7.89
CA LEU A 104 16.27 11.54 7.29
C LEU A 104 15.94 11.40 5.79
N ARG A 105 16.33 10.29 5.15
CA ARG A 105 15.98 9.99 3.76
C ARG A 105 14.56 9.44 3.67
N PRO A 106 13.75 9.89 2.71
CA PRO A 106 12.46 9.26 2.43
C PRO A 106 12.61 7.77 2.10
N ALA A 107 11.90 6.91 2.84
CA ALA A 107 12.00 5.45 2.79
C ALA A 107 10.70 4.81 2.26
N HIS A 108 10.18 5.33 1.15
CA HIS A 108 8.98 4.81 0.51
C HIS A 108 9.30 3.65 -0.43
N ALA A 109 8.59 2.52 -0.30
CA ALA A 109 8.70 1.44 -1.27
C ALA A 109 8.07 1.80 -2.62
N LEU A 110 6.93 2.51 -2.56
CA LEU A 110 6.07 2.80 -3.69
C LEU A 110 6.30 4.25 -4.16
N ARG A 111 6.49 4.41 -5.46
CA ARG A 111 6.45 5.70 -6.14
C ARG A 111 5.02 6.05 -6.54
N ALA A 112 4.31 5.07 -7.09
CA ALA A 112 2.93 5.21 -7.52
C ALA A 112 2.17 3.89 -7.39
N VAL A 113 0.88 3.98 -7.10
CA VAL A 113 -0.06 2.87 -7.07
C VAL A 113 -1.18 3.22 -8.04
N ARG A 114 -1.21 2.57 -9.21
CA ARG A 114 -2.16 2.85 -10.28
C ARG A 114 -3.28 1.82 -10.30
N PRO A 115 -4.50 2.16 -9.83
CA PRO A 115 -5.67 1.29 -9.94
C PRO A 115 -6.20 1.35 -11.37
N THR A 116 -6.41 0.18 -11.97
CA THR A 116 -6.98 0.02 -13.32
C THR A 116 -8.21 -0.89 -13.25
N ALA A 117 -9.00 -0.95 -14.32
CA ALA A 117 -10.10 -1.91 -14.40
C ALA A 117 -9.62 -3.38 -14.37
N ALA A 118 -8.38 -3.65 -14.79
CA ALA A 118 -7.82 -5.00 -14.85
C ALA A 118 -7.12 -5.43 -13.54
N GLY A 119 -6.98 -4.54 -12.56
CA GLY A 119 -6.26 -4.78 -11.32
C GLY A 119 -5.33 -3.63 -10.95
N LEU A 120 -4.24 -3.95 -10.24
CA LEU A 120 -3.33 -2.95 -9.68
C LEU A 120 -1.97 -2.95 -10.38
N VAL A 121 -1.46 -1.76 -10.71
CA VAL A 121 -0.09 -1.57 -11.20
C VAL A 121 0.71 -0.77 -10.19
N LEU A 122 1.82 -1.34 -9.71
CA LEU A 122 2.72 -0.73 -8.74
C LEU A 122 3.98 -0.23 -9.45
N HIS A 123 4.36 1.01 -9.16
CA HIS A 123 5.63 1.58 -9.57
C HIS A 123 6.50 1.71 -8.32
N LEU A 124 7.60 0.97 -8.29
CA LEU A 124 8.50 0.95 -7.13
C LEU A 124 9.51 2.11 -7.22
N ARG A 125 10.02 2.54 -6.06
CA ARG A 125 11.28 3.29 -6.02
C ARG A 125 12.43 2.35 -6.44
N PRO A 126 13.53 2.88 -7.03
CA PRO A 126 14.61 2.06 -7.57
C PRO A 126 15.13 0.99 -6.60
N ASP A 127 15.30 1.35 -5.33
CA ASP A 127 15.92 0.49 -4.31
C ASP A 127 14.93 -0.40 -3.56
N ALA A 128 13.63 -0.30 -3.85
CA ALA A 128 12.59 -0.94 -3.05
C ALA A 128 12.34 -2.41 -3.42
N LEU A 129 12.76 -2.87 -4.60
CA LEU A 129 12.40 -4.19 -5.10
C LEU A 129 12.96 -5.32 -4.23
N GLY A 130 14.26 -5.30 -3.88
CA GLY A 130 14.87 -6.31 -3.03
C GLY A 130 14.15 -6.45 -1.67
N PRO A 131 14.08 -5.37 -0.87
CA PRO A 131 13.32 -5.34 0.38
C PRO A 131 11.85 -5.78 0.24
N LEU A 132 11.15 -5.32 -0.79
CA LEU A 132 9.75 -5.69 -1.00
C LEU A 132 9.61 -7.20 -1.24
N LEU A 133 10.53 -7.80 -1.99
CA LEU A 133 10.54 -9.25 -2.20
C LEU A 133 10.87 -10.04 -0.93
N VAL A 134 11.65 -9.48 0.01
CA VAL A 134 11.91 -10.10 1.33
C VAL A 134 10.61 -10.22 2.13
N GLU A 135 9.78 -9.17 2.10
CA GLU A 135 8.52 -9.15 2.85
C GLU A 135 7.40 -9.93 2.15
N LEU A 136 7.45 -10.09 0.83
CA LEU A 136 6.40 -10.73 0.05
C LEU A 136 6.64 -12.21 -0.26
N LEU A 137 7.85 -12.60 -0.69
CA LEU A 137 8.07 -13.94 -1.24
C LEU A 137 7.92 -15.00 -0.15
N PRO A 138 7.09 -16.04 -0.37
CA PRO A 138 6.90 -17.07 0.63
C PRO A 138 8.18 -17.87 0.82
N GLY A 139 8.61 -18.02 2.06
CA GLY A 139 9.82 -18.75 2.43
C GLY A 139 9.63 -19.55 3.70
N THR A 140 10.07 -20.80 3.71
CA THR A 140 10.02 -21.63 4.92
C THR A 140 11.28 -21.45 5.76
N GLY A 141 11.12 -21.18 7.04
CA GLY A 141 12.20 -21.02 8.02
C GLY A 141 11.90 -21.74 9.34
N PRO A 142 12.77 -21.56 10.35
CA PRO A 142 12.60 -22.19 11.67
C PRO A 142 11.32 -21.74 12.39
N ASN A 143 10.82 -20.54 12.08
CA ASN A 143 9.60 -19.97 12.66
C ASN A 143 8.35 -20.22 11.79
N GLY A 144 8.41 -21.17 10.85
CA GLY A 144 7.34 -21.46 9.91
C GLY A 144 7.44 -20.66 8.60
N LEU A 145 6.30 -20.39 7.97
CA LEU A 145 6.22 -19.67 6.70
C LEU A 145 6.32 -18.16 6.89
N ALA A 146 7.39 -17.58 6.37
CA ALA A 146 7.53 -16.14 6.16
C ALA A 146 6.95 -15.72 4.81
N GLY A 147 6.63 -14.44 4.66
CA GLY A 147 6.08 -13.86 3.42
C GLY A 147 4.57 -14.10 3.26
N LEU A 148 4.09 -13.96 2.03
CA LEU A 148 2.67 -14.10 1.70
C LEU A 148 2.37 -15.51 1.16
N ALA A 149 1.70 -16.33 1.97
CA ALA A 149 1.23 -17.66 1.58
C ALA A 149 0.48 -17.64 0.23
N GLY A 150 0.87 -18.52 -0.69
CA GLY A 150 0.23 -18.65 -1.99
C GLY A 150 0.61 -17.60 -3.01
N LEU A 151 1.52 -16.67 -2.68
CA LEU A 151 2.04 -15.71 -3.65
C LEU A 151 2.93 -16.44 -4.67
N ARG A 152 2.68 -16.15 -5.95
CA ARG A 152 3.47 -16.58 -7.10
C ARG A 152 3.84 -15.34 -7.91
N TYR A 153 4.81 -15.49 -8.80
CA TYR A 153 5.16 -14.42 -9.73
C TYR A 153 5.36 -14.94 -11.15
N ARG A 154 5.07 -14.08 -12.13
CA ARG A 154 5.33 -14.32 -13.55
C ARG A 154 6.14 -13.16 -14.11
N ARG A 155 7.35 -13.45 -14.55
CA ARG A 155 8.23 -12.45 -15.17
C ARG A 155 7.76 -12.14 -16.59
N ARG A 156 7.80 -10.86 -16.93
CA ARG A 156 7.66 -10.31 -18.29
C ARG A 156 8.92 -9.53 -18.64
N HIS A 157 9.00 -8.98 -19.85
CA HIS A 157 10.20 -8.28 -20.30
C HIS A 157 10.55 -7.05 -19.43
N ARG A 158 9.55 -6.25 -19.02
CA ARG A 158 9.70 -5.02 -18.23
C ARG A 158 8.73 -4.93 -17.05
N SER A 159 8.24 -6.06 -16.59
CA SER A 159 7.37 -6.13 -15.44
C SER A 159 7.38 -7.51 -14.81
N VAL A 160 6.87 -7.58 -13.59
CA VAL A 160 6.59 -8.84 -12.89
C VAL A 160 5.15 -8.82 -12.43
N GLU A 161 4.39 -9.83 -12.82
CA GLU A 161 3.02 -10.03 -12.35
C GLU A 161 3.08 -10.86 -11.06
N LEU A 162 2.48 -10.36 -10.00
CA LEU A 162 2.25 -11.04 -8.73
C LEU A 162 0.85 -11.66 -8.77
N ILE A 163 0.75 -12.93 -8.36
CA ILE A 163 -0.51 -13.69 -8.38
C ILE A 163 -0.68 -14.34 -7.01
N LEU A 164 -1.78 -14.03 -6.31
CA LEU A 164 -2.10 -14.63 -5.01
C LEU A 164 -3.14 -15.73 -5.18
N LEU A 165 -2.74 -16.97 -4.86
CA LEU A 165 -3.59 -18.15 -4.94
C LEU A 165 -4.43 -18.36 -3.67
N GLY A 166 -5.49 -19.18 -3.81
CA GLY A 166 -6.28 -19.75 -2.72
C GLY A 166 -7.67 -19.16 -2.51
N ASP A 167 -8.01 -18.07 -3.20
CA ASP A 167 -9.38 -17.56 -3.30
C ASP A 167 -10.02 -18.07 -4.61
N GLU A 168 -11.35 -18.06 -4.70
CA GLU A 168 -12.07 -18.43 -5.93
C GLU A 168 -11.58 -17.63 -7.14
N THR A 169 -11.31 -16.33 -6.93
CA THR A 169 -10.65 -15.47 -7.91
C THR A 169 -9.28 -15.01 -7.37
N PRO A 170 -8.17 -15.42 -8.01
CA PRO A 170 -6.83 -15.00 -7.61
C PRO A 170 -6.65 -13.48 -7.67
N GLY A 171 -5.95 -12.94 -6.68
CA GLY A 171 -5.51 -11.55 -6.72
C GLY A 171 -4.34 -11.36 -7.68
N ARG A 172 -4.28 -10.21 -8.38
CA ARG A 172 -3.20 -9.88 -9.32
C ARG A 172 -2.69 -8.45 -9.15
N ALA A 173 -1.39 -8.28 -9.21
CA ALA A 173 -0.75 -6.96 -9.27
C ALA A 173 0.45 -6.99 -10.21
N VAL A 174 0.78 -5.87 -10.83
CA VAL A 174 1.93 -5.76 -11.74
C VAL A 174 2.96 -4.81 -11.16
N LEU A 175 4.19 -5.29 -10.93
CA LEU A 175 5.35 -4.47 -10.66
C LEU A 175 5.89 -3.92 -11.98
N ALA A 176 5.59 -2.66 -12.29
CA ALA A 176 5.99 -2.01 -13.52
C ALA A 176 7.45 -1.55 -13.49
N GLY A 177 8.13 -1.61 -14.65
CA GLY A 177 9.52 -1.16 -14.79
C GLY A 177 10.56 -2.15 -14.25
N VAL A 178 10.14 -3.31 -13.75
CA VAL A 178 11.06 -4.35 -13.26
C VAL A 178 11.66 -5.09 -14.45
N THR A 179 12.92 -4.77 -14.76
CA THR A 179 13.69 -5.45 -15.82
C THR A 179 14.21 -6.80 -15.34
N GLY A 180 14.71 -7.63 -16.27
CA GLY A 180 15.42 -8.86 -15.93
C GLY A 180 16.60 -8.63 -14.97
N ARG A 181 17.38 -7.55 -15.16
CA ARG A 181 18.51 -7.19 -14.30
C ARG A 181 18.04 -6.82 -12.89
N SER A 182 17.05 -5.93 -12.79
CA SER A 182 16.48 -5.51 -11.50
C SER A 182 15.90 -6.70 -10.73
N TRP A 183 15.23 -7.61 -11.42
CA TRP A 183 14.72 -8.84 -10.81
C TRP A 183 15.83 -9.73 -10.24
N GLN A 184 16.91 -9.95 -11.01
CA GLN A 184 18.04 -10.75 -10.51
C GLN A 184 18.72 -10.09 -9.30
N ALA A 185 18.88 -8.76 -9.30
CA ALA A 185 19.38 -8.03 -8.14
C ALA A 185 18.46 -8.19 -6.92
N GLY A 186 17.14 -8.11 -7.12
CA GLY A 186 16.16 -8.31 -6.04
C GLY A 186 16.19 -9.71 -5.46
N ILE A 187 16.24 -10.75 -6.30
CA ILE A 187 16.35 -12.15 -5.83
C ILE A 187 17.68 -12.40 -5.12
N ALA A 188 18.77 -11.82 -5.62
CA ALA A 188 20.07 -11.91 -4.97
C ALA A 188 20.05 -11.27 -3.58
N PHE A 189 19.50 -10.05 -3.46
CA PHE A 189 19.26 -9.37 -2.19
C PHE A 189 18.47 -10.26 -1.23
N VAL A 190 17.34 -10.84 -1.67
CA VAL A 190 16.50 -11.71 -0.84
C VAL A 190 17.29 -12.89 -0.32
N ARG A 191 17.97 -13.64 -1.21
CA ARG A 191 18.75 -14.84 -0.82
C ARG A 191 19.80 -14.50 0.22
N ARG A 192 20.52 -13.39 0.01
CA ARG A 192 21.58 -12.95 0.90
C ARG A 192 21.02 -12.50 2.25
N TRP A 193 19.98 -11.67 2.24
CA TRP A 193 19.30 -11.21 3.46
C TRP A 193 18.75 -12.38 4.28
N THR A 194 18.10 -13.34 3.62
CA THR A 194 17.55 -14.51 4.29
C THR A 194 18.65 -15.37 4.92
N ALA A 195 19.78 -15.55 4.24
CA ALA A 195 20.92 -16.28 4.78
C ALA A 195 21.56 -15.58 6.00
N GLU A 196 21.65 -14.26 5.97
CA GLU A 196 22.22 -13.44 7.06
C GLU A 196 21.30 -13.39 8.29
N THR A 197 19.98 -13.36 8.10
CA THR A 197 19.00 -13.18 9.19
C THR A 197 18.35 -14.47 9.68
N GLY A 198 18.60 -15.60 9.02
CA GLY A 198 17.94 -16.88 9.34
C GLY A 198 16.43 -16.88 9.11
N ARG A 199 15.88 -15.89 8.38
CA ARG A 199 14.43 -15.74 8.12
C ARG A 199 13.83 -16.86 7.23
N GLY A 200 14.64 -17.76 6.69
CA GLY A 200 14.20 -18.83 5.81
C GLY A 200 15.35 -19.57 5.14
N THR A 201 15.06 -20.68 4.48
CA THR A 201 16.08 -21.44 3.74
C THR A 201 15.70 -21.69 2.28
N ARG A 202 14.40 -21.62 1.95
CA ARG A 202 13.89 -21.95 0.61
C ARG A 202 12.80 -20.99 0.18
N LEU A 203 13.07 -20.24 -0.89
CA LEU A 203 12.07 -19.42 -1.57
C LEU A 203 11.12 -20.32 -2.35
N SER A 204 9.83 -20.24 -2.02
CA SER A 204 8.74 -20.83 -2.80
C SER A 204 8.15 -19.71 -3.67
N GLY A 205 7.84 -19.98 -4.95
CA GLY A 205 7.14 -18.99 -5.78
C GLY A 205 7.65 -18.84 -7.21
N ALA A 206 8.77 -19.48 -7.57
CA ALA A 206 9.28 -19.49 -8.95
C ALA A 206 8.42 -20.32 -9.90
N ASP A 207 7.68 -21.31 -9.37
CA ASP A 207 6.84 -22.20 -10.16
C ASP A 207 5.35 -21.87 -9.93
N LEU A 208 4.60 -21.70 -11.02
CA LEU A 208 3.13 -21.70 -11.03
C LEU A 208 2.61 -23.11 -10.75
N ALA A 209 3.00 -23.72 -9.64
CA ALA A 209 2.26 -24.84 -9.12
C ALA A 209 0.84 -24.33 -8.80
N ASP A 210 -0.18 -24.95 -9.40
CA ASP A 210 -1.58 -24.49 -9.35
C ASP A 210 -2.22 -24.60 -7.95
N GLY A 211 -1.47 -24.99 -6.92
CA GLY A 211 -1.97 -25.27 -5.58
C GLY A 211 -1.16 -24.63 -4.45
N LEU A 212 -1.83 -24.53 -3.30
CA LEU A 212 -1.22 -24.15 -2.03
C LEU A 212 -0.57 -25.37 -1.36
N GLY A 213 0.67 -25.20 -0.89
CA GLY A 213 1.32 -26.15 0.01
C GLY A 213 0.58 -26.25 1.36
N GLU A 214 0.92 -27.25 2.16
CA GLU A 214 0.27 -27.46 3.46
C GLU A 214 0.48 -26.29 4.44
N GLU A 215 1.71 -25.80 4.55
CA GLU A 215 2.01 -24.64 5.40
C GLU A 215 1.32 -23.37 4.90
N GLU A 216 1.26 -23.18 3.57
CA GLU A 216 0.53 -22.06 2.96
C GLU A 216 -0.97 -22.13 3.29
N ARG A 217 -1.57 -23.34 3.26
CA ARG A 217 -2.97 -23.55 3.67
C ARG A 217 -3.18 -23.24 5.16
N ARG A 218 -2.27 -23.69 6.04
CA ARG A 218 -2.35 -23.41 7.48
C ARG A 218 -2.25 -21.91 7.78
N GLN A 219 -1.24 -21.22 7.25
CA GLN A 219 -1.11 -19.77 7.45
C GLN A 219 -2.31 -19.02 6.88
N ARG A 220 -2.81 -19.43 5.72
CA ARG A 220 -3.99 -18.81 5.09
C ARG A 220 -5.26 -18.99 5.92
N ALA A 221 -5.46 -20.14 6.56
CA ALA A 221 -6.58 -20.39 7.45
C ALA A 221 -6.50 -19.56 8.75
N ALA A 222 -5.28 -19.23 9.21
CA ALA A 222 -5.05 -18.38 10.37
C ALA A 222 -5.14 -16.88 10.06
N ALA A 223 -5.02 -16.47 8.80
CA ALA A 223 -5.06 -15.07 8.40
C ALA A 223 -6.50 -14.52 8.48
N ALA A 224 -6.68 -13.44 9.24
CA ALA A 224 -7.94 -12.71 9.27
C ALA A 224 -8.24 -12.12 7.88
N PRO A 225 -9.51 -12.13 7.43
CA PRO A 225 -9.90 -11.43 6.22
C PRO A 225 -9.74 -9.92 6.41
N ASP A 226 -9.26 -9.21 5.37
CA ASP A 226 -9.20 -7.74 5.37
C ASP A 226 -10.61 -7.14 5.53
N PRO A 227 -10.95 -6.55 6.69
CA PRO A 227 -12.30 -6.10 7.00
C PRO A 227 -12.73 -5.02 6.00
N GLY A 228 -13.70 -5.35 5.15
CA GLY A 228 -14.26 -4.40 4.19
C GLY A 228 -13.30 -3.94 3.07
N GLY A 229 -12.11 -4.54 2.93
CA GLY A 229 -11.14 -4.10 1.92
C GLY A 229 -10.36 -2.84 2.28
N LEU A 230 -10.23 -2.56 3.58
CA LEU A 230 -9.69 -1.28 4.03
C LEU A 230 -8.20 -1.16 3.72
N GLY A 231 -7.40 -2.21 3.92
CA GLY A 231 -5.98 -2.21 3.53
C GLY A 231 -5.80 -1.96 2.03
N SER A 232 -6.63 -2.57 1.19
CA SER A 232 -6.66 -2.36 -0.26
C SER A 232 -7.01 -0.91 -0.61
N ALA A 233 -8.01 -0.35 0.06
CA ALA A 233 -8.42 1.03 -0.12
C ALA A 233 -7.31 2.03 0.29
N LEU A 234 -6.59 1.76 1.38
CA LEU A 234 -5.47 2.57 1.84
C LEU A 234 -4.27 2.48 0.88
N LEU A 235 -3.92 1.28 0.39
CA LEU A 235 -2.84 1.09 -0.59
C LEU A 235 -3.02 1.99 -1.81
N ARG A 236 -4.24 1.98 -2.38
CA ARG A 236 -4.57 2.77 -3.58
C ARG A 236 -4.45 4.28 -3.35
N ARG A 237 -4.47 4.73 -2.10
CA ARG A 237 -4.40 6.15 -1.68
C ARG A 237 -3.06 6.52 -1.03
N SER A 238 -2.07 5.63 -1.10
CA SER A 238 -0.76 5.84 -0.46
C SER A 238 0.01 7.06 -0.99
N GLY A 239 -0.36 7.58 -2.17
CA GLY A 239 0.19 8.83 -2.70
C GLY A 239 -0.07 10.05 -1.80
N LEU A 240 -1.13 10.01 -0.99
CA LEU A 240 -1.45 11.07 -0.01
C LEU A 240 -0.31 11.30 0.99
N LEU A 241 0.51 10.28 1.28
CA LEU A 241 1.61 10.35 2.23
C LEU A 241 3.00 10.42 1.56
N SER A 242 3.03 10.64 0.24
CA SER A 242 4.29 10.66 -0.52
C SER A 242 5.25 11.80 -0.14
N ALA A 243 4.73 12.85 0.51
CA ALA A 243 5.52 13.96 1.06
C ALA A 243 6.11 13.66 2.46
N GLY A 244 5.68 12.59 3.13
CA GLY A 244 6.29 12.15 4.39
C GLY A 244 7.67 11.54 4.18
N LEU A 245 8.40 11.33 5.26
CA LEU A 245 9.65 10.56 5.22
C LEU A 245 9.38 9.08 5.04
N TRP A 246 8.39 8.56 5.77
CA TRP A 246 7.92 7.19 5.67
C TRP A 246 6.50 7.12 6.20
N PHE A 247 5.80 6.03 5.88
CA PHE A 247 4.53 5.69 6.51
C PHE A 247 4.48 4.21 6.88
N THR A 248 3.78 3.91 7.96
CA THR A 248 3.46 2.56 8.39
C THR A 248 1.96 2.41 8.51
N ALA A 249 1.47 1.23 8.15
CA ALA A 249 0.08 0.87 8.28
C ALA A 249 0.00 -0.55 8.82
N TRP A 250 -0.85 -0.75 9.80
CA TRP A 250 -1.06 -2.04 10.43
C TRP A 250 -2.50 -2.16 10.90
N GLU A 251 -3.00 -3.39 10.85
CA GLU A 251 -4.26 -3.75 11.47
C GLU A 251 -4.04 -3.80 12.99
N TYR A 252 -4.88 -3.11 13.75
CA TYR A 252 -4.92 -3.28 15.19
C TYR A 252 -5.72 -4.54 15.46
N PRO A 253 -5.16 -5.55 16.15
CA PRO A 253 -5.96 -6.69 16.55
C PRO A 253 -7.11 -6.15 17.41
N ALA A 254 -8.36 -6.53 17.07
CA ALA A 254 -9.46 -6.40 18.01
C ALA A 254 -8.95 -7.01 19.31
N SER A 255 -8.76 -6.16 20.33
CA SER A 255 -8.12 -6.53 21.60
C SER A 255 -8.63 -7.89 22.03
N GLY A 256 -7.74 -8.82 22.41
CA GLY A 256 -7.95 -10.28 22.54
C GLY A 256 -9.11 -10.80 23.42
N VAL A 257 -10.12 -10.00 23.69
CA VAL A 257 -11.51 -10.42 23.75
C VAL A 257 -11.82 -11.16 22.45
N ALA A 258 -12.14 -12.46 22.55
CA ALA A 258 -12.58 -13.28 21.43
C ALA A 258 -13.59 -12.46 20.62
N ALA A 259 -13.29 -12.26 19.33
CA ALA A 259 -14.11 -11.48 18.42
C ALA A 259 -15.56 -11.94 18.53
N GLY A 260 -16.35 -11.23 19.34
CA GLY A 260 -17.79 -11.39 19.38
C GLY A 260 -18.27 -10.99 17.99
N ASP A 261 -19.21 -11.77 17.44
CA ASP A 261 -19.76 -11.60 16.10
C ASP A 261 -20.06 -10.11 15.78
N GLY A 262 -19.13 -9.42 15.12
CA GLY A 262 -19.34 -8.05 14.65
C GLY A 262 -18.25 -7.00 14.93
N GLU A 263 -17.21 -7.28 15.73
CA GLU A 263 -16.08 -6.32 15.85
C GLU A 263 -15.19 -6.35 14.59
N GLN A 264 -15.46 -5.40 13.69
CA GLN A 264 -14.69 -5.18 12.46
C GLN A 264 -13.33 -4.56 12.79
N GLY A 265 -12.27 -5.02 12.12
CA GLY A 265 -10.90 -4.60 12.40
C GLY A 265 -10.62 -3.14 12.05
N ASP A 266 -9.85 -2.50 12.93
CA ASP A 266 -9.39 -1.13 12.79
C ASP A 266 -8.00 -1.11 12.15
N TRP A 267 -7.75 -0.10 11.30
CA TRP A 267 -6.45 0.14 10.69
C TRP A 267 -5.81 1.39 11.29
N TRP A 268 -4.51 1.32 11.53
CA TRP A 268 -3.68 2.48 11.82
C TRP A 268 -2.93 2.90 10.57
N TRP A 269 -2.86 4.21 10.36
CA TRP A 269 -2.01 4.81 9.36
C TRP A 269 -1.19 5.92 10.00
N GLU A 270 0.11 5.66 10.11
CA GLU A 270 1.08 6.52 10.78
C GLU A 270 2.16 6.97 9.80
N TRP A 271 2.64 8.20 9.95
CA TRP A 271 3.73 8.70 9.12
C TRP A 271 4.57 9.75 9.85
N ALA A 272 5.83 9.90 9.40
CA ALA A 272 6.77 10.85 9.96
C ALA A 272 7.03 12.02 8.99
N GLY A 273 6.72 13.25 9.44
CA GLY A 273 6.81 14.45 8.61
C GLY A 273 5.85 14.45 7.41
N GLY A 274 5.76 15.55 6.66
CA GLY A 274 4.89 15.65 5.48
C GLY A 274 3.51 16.25 5.79
N PRO A 275 2.41 15.69 5.26
CA PRO A 275 1.09 16.33 5.35
C PRO A 275 0.52 16.29 6.78
N GLU A 276 -0.25 17.31 7.11
CA GLU A 276 -0.96 17.38 8.40
C GLU A 276 -2.08 16.31 8.46
N PRO A 277 -2.33 15.68 9.62
CA PRO A 277 -3.38 14.67 9.76
C PRO A 277 -4.76 15.13 9.31
N VAL A 278 -5.11 16.41 9.53
CA VAL A 278 -6.38 17.00 9.11
C VAL A 278 -6.52 17.06 7.59
N ASP A 279 -5.42 17.26 6.86
CA ASP A 279 -5.41 17.28 5.40
C ASP A 279 -5.63 15.88 4.85
N VAL A 280 -4.94 14.89 5.41
CA VAL A 280 -5.11 13.48 5.05
C VAL A 280 -6.53 13.00 5.37
N HIS A 281 -7.06 13.35 6.54
CA HIS A 281 -8.44 13.03 6.95
C HIS A 281 -9.46 13.56 5.94
N ARG A 282 -9.37 14.84 5.60
CA ARG A 282 -10.22 15.50 4.61
C ARG A 282 -10.10 14.85 3.23
N ARG A 283 -8.88 14.55 2.77
CA ARG A 283 -8.65 13.83 1.51
C ARG A 283 -9.26 12.42 1.57
N LEU A 284 -9.16 11.70 2.68
CA LEU A 284 -9.80 10.39 2.82
C LEU A 284 -11.33 10.46 2.87
N ARG A 285 -11.93 11.60 3.16
CA ARG A 285 -13.38 11.83 3.07
C ARG A 285 -13.84 12.44 1.75
N HIS A 286 -12.92 12.75 0.84
CA HIS A 286 -13.27 13.40 -0.42
C HIS A 286 -14.29 12.56 -1.22
N PRO A 287 -15.39 13.15 -1.74
CA PRO A 287 -16.48 12.35 -2.36
C PRO A 287 -16.05 11.48 -3.53
N ILE A 288 -15.11 11.99 -4.35
CA ILE A 288 -14.63 11.30 -5.56
C ILE A 288 -13.65 10.16 -5.23
N LEU A 289 -12.50 10.48 -4.61
CA LEU A 289 -11.39 9.55 -4.43
C LEU A 289 -11.14 9.16 -2.96
N GLY A 290 -11.92 9.65 -2.00
CA GLY A 290 -11.85 9.26 -0.59
C GLY A 290 -12.29 7.80 -0.37
N LEU A 291 -12.18 7.32 0.86
CA LEU A 291 -12.62 5.99 1.29
C LEU A 291 -14.14 5.82 1.12
N PRO A 292 -14.64 4.59 0.91
CA PRO A 292 -16.08 4.36 0.85
C PRO A 292 -16.75 4.54 2.22
N ASP A 293 -17.98 5.05 2.26
CA ASP A 293 -18.84 4.91 3.44
C ASP A 293 -19.10 3.41 3.70
N PRO A 294 -19.19 2.94 4.97
CA PRO A 294 -19.26 3.70 6.22
C PRO A 294 -17.90 3.83 6.95
N VAL A 295 -16.76 3.76 6.27
CA VAL A 295 -15.45 3.73 6.92
C VAL A 295 -15.24 4.97 7.81
N GLY A 296 -15.03 4.74 9.10
CA GLY A 296 -14.70 5.81 10.04
C GLY A 296 -13.28 6.30 9.79
N VAL A 297 -13.05 7.61 9.79
CA VAL A 297 -11.70 8.19 9.76
C VAL A 297 -11.56 9.10 10.97
N LEU A 298 -10.63 8.76 11.85
CA LEU A 298 -10.42 9.40 13.15
C LEU A 298 -8.98 9.90 13.30
N LEU A 299 -8.82 11.07 13.91
CA LEU A 299 -7.51 11.62 14.29
C LEU A 299 -7.16 11.17 15.71
N SER A 300 -5.95 10.67 15.94
CA SER A 300 -5.43 10.44 17.28
C SER A 300 -5.00 11.78 17.90
N GLY A 301 -5.86 12.37 18.73
CA GLY A 301 -5.68 13.73 19.28
C GLY A 301 -4.56 13.89 20.31
N ASP A 302 -4.10 12.81 20.92
CA ASP A 302 -3.03 12.79 21.94
C ASP A 302 -1.84 11.89 21.54
N GLY A 303 -1.85 11.38 20.30
CA GLY A 303 -0.88 10.40 19.83
C GLY A 303 -0.95 9.06 20.58
N ARG A 304 -1.95 8.83 21.44
CA ARG A 304 -2.15 7.53 22.08
C ARG A 304 -3.03 6.66 21.20
N ILE A 305 -2.81 5.36 21.30
CA ILE A 305 -3.66 4.34 20.70
C ILE A 305 -4.86 4.18 21.64
N PRO A 306 -6.08 4.65 21.29
CA PRO A 306 -7.25 4.37 22.09
C PRO A 306 -7.45 2.87 22.16
N THR A 307 -7.52 2.35 23.39
CA THR A 307 -7.69 0.93 23.67
C THR A 307 -9.14 0.48 23.57
N ARG A 308 -10.08 1.42 23.33
CA ARG A 308 -11.50 1.15 23.16
C ARG A 308 -12.06 2.02 22.05
N ARG A 309 -12.93 1.42 21.23
CA ARG A 309 -13.76 2.14 20.26
C ARG A 309 -14.58 3.19 21.01
N ARG A 310 -14.63 4.43 20.51
CA ARG A 310 -15.53 5.43 21.10
C ARG A 310 -16.98 5.02 20.88
N ALA A 311 -17.82 5.29 21.88
CA ALA A 311 -19.25 4.96 21.84
C ALA A 311 -20.03 5.68 20.72
N ASP A 312 -19.48 6.75 20.16
CA ASP A 312 -20.04 7.55 19.07
C ASP A 312 -19.56 7.14 17.66
N ALA A 313 -18.64 6.17 17.57
CA ALA A 313 -18.12 5.73 16.27
C ALA A 313 -19.20 4.97 15.48
N ARG A 314 -19.42 5.38 14.22
CA ARG A 314 -20.34 4.68 13.30
C ARG A 314 -20.00 3.19 13.24
N PRO A 315 -21.01 2.29 13.12
CA PRO A 315 -20.76 0.88 12.85
C PRO A 315 -20.03 0.73 11.50
N GLY A 316 -18.90 0.01 11.50
CA GLY A 316 -17.99 -0.06 10.35
C GLY A 316 -16.52 -0.26 10.75
N PRO A 317 -15.62 -0.50 9.80
CA PRO A 317 -14.18 -0.48 10.05
C PRO A 317 -13.69 0.97 10.18
N THR A 318 -12.64 1.19 10.97
CA THR A 318 -12.09 2.53 11.23
C THR A 318 -10.64 2.65 10.76
N VAL A 319 -10.28 3.80 10.19
CA VAL A 319 -8.90 4.22 9.97
C VAL A 319 -8.54 5.28 11.00
N TRP A 320 -7.52 4.96 11.80
CA TRP A 320 -6.89 5.88 12.74
C TRP A 320 -5.69 6.54 12.07
N LEU A 321 -5.69 7.86 12.03
CA LEU A 321 -4.61 8.66 11.46
C LEU A 321 -3.77 9.27 12.56
N ARG A 322 -2.45 9.20 12.39
CA ARG A 322 -1.48 9.78 13.34
C ARG A 322 -0.21 10.22 12.62
N THR A 323 0.33 11.36 13.03
CA THR A 323 1.72 11.72 12.76
C THR A 323 2.61 11.33 13.92
N VAL A 324 3.81 10.86 13.63
CA VAL A 324 4.90 10.78 14.60
C VAL A 324 5.92 11.89 14.36
N PRO A 325 6.65 12.32 15.40
CA PRO A 325 7.75 13.26 15.24
C PRO A 325 8.72 12.76 14.16
N ALA A 326 9.09 13.65 13.23
CA ALA A 326 10.11 13.33 12.26
C ALA A 326 11.45 13.05 12.97
N PRO A 327 12.25 12.08 12.49
CA PRO A 327 13.60 11.86 13.00
C PRO A 327 14.41 13.16 12.98
N THR A 328 15.20 13.37 14.01
CA THR A 328 16.05 14.54 14.18
C THR A 328 17.49 14.24 13.74
N GLU A 329 18.33 15.26 13.59
CA GLU A 329 19.78 15.06 13.40
C GLU A 329 20.44 14.29 14.56
N GLN A 330 19.85 14.34 15.75
CA GLN A 330 20.33 13.53 16.88
C GLN A 330 20.04 12.04 16.67
N ASP A 331 18.87 11.71 16.12
CA ASP A 331 18.53 10.33 15.76
C ASP A 331 19.42 9.84 14.62
N GLU A 332 19.72 10.70 13.64
CA GLU A 332 20.68 10.41 12.58
C GLU A 332 22.08 10.12 13.13
N ARG A 333 22.57 10.91 14.10
CA ARG A 333 23.88 10.66 14.75
C ARG A 333 23.91 9.33 15.50
N ARG A 334 22.78 8.92 16.12
CA ARG A 334 22.66 7.59 16.74
C ARG A 334 22.70 6.49 15.68
N LEU A 335 22.01 6.66 14.54
CA LEU A 335 22.07 5.70 13.45
C LEU A 335 23.44 5.67 12.77
N ALA A 336 24.15 6.80 12.68
CA ALA A 336 25.51 6.84 12.12
C ALA A 336 26.52 6.03 12.96
N SER A 337 26.26 5.83 14.25
CA SER A 337 27.03 4.90 15.09
C SER A 337 26.67 3.42 14.87
N PHE A 338 25.60 3.12 14.11
CA PHE A 338 25.27 1.77 13.72
C PHE A 338 26.29 1.26 12.69
N ALA A 339 27.21 0.42 13.16
CA ALA A 339 28.08 -0.35 12.29
C ALA A 339 27.33 -1.59 11.82
N TRP A 340 27.13 -1.69 10.50
CA TRP A 340 26.71 -2.95 9.89
C TRP A 340 27.70 -4.05 10.26
N PRO A 341 27.22 -5.18 10.79
CA PRO A 341 28.08 -6.35 10.87
C PRO A 341 28.61 -6.68 9.47
N ALA A 342 29.90 -7.01 9.35
CA ALA A 342 30.59 -7.16 8.07
C ALA A 342 29.95 -8.22 7.16
N GLU A 343 29.19 -9.13 7.77
CA GLU A 343 28.38 -10.15 7.16
C GLU A 343 27.16 -9.63 6.39
N PHE A 344 26.65 -8.42 6.67
CA PHE A 344 25.51 -7.82 5.94
C PHE A 344 25.94 -7.26 4.59
N GLN A 345 25.80 -8.08 3.57
CA GLN A 345 26.22 -7.83 2.20
C GLN A 345 25.04 -7.72 1.23
N ALA A 346 23.80 -7.91 1.68
CA ALA A 346 22.62 -7.85 0.81
C ALA A 346 22.57 -6.54 -0.03
N TRP A 347 22.80 -5.38 0.59
CA TRP A 347 22.84 -4.09 -0.12
C TRP A 347 24.03 -3.97 -1.08
N ARG A 348 25.20 -4.51 -0.73
CA ARG A 348 26.37 -4.54 -1.64
C ARG A 348 26.09 -5.42 -2.86
N GLU A 349 25.45 -6.58 -2.65
CA GLU A 349 25.06 -7.48 -3.73
C GLU A 349 23.99 -6.85 -4.62
N TRP A 350 23.06 -6.09 -4.05
CA TRP A 350 22.11 -5.28 -4.81
C TRP A 350 22.83 -4.24 -5.69
N ASP A 351 23.66 -3.38 -5.10
CA ASP A 351 24.30 -2.26 -5.81
C ASP A 351 25.22 -2.77 -6.95
N SER A 352 25.97 -3.86 -6.72
CA SER A 352 26.86 -4.47 -7.73
C SER A 352 26.15 -5.05 -8.96
N ARG A 353 24.82 -5.26 -8.88
CA ARG A 353 24.02 -5.82 -9.98
C ARG A 353 23.15 -4.77 -10.68
N ILE A 354 22.92 -3.63 -10.03
CA ILE A 354 22.12 -2.53 -10.57
C ILE A 354 22.99 -1.49 -11.28
N GLY A 355 24.19 -1.20 -10.74
CA GLY A 355 25.23 -0.41 -11.41
C GLY A 355 25.72 -1.09 -12.67
#